data_AF-A0A7D9K6V3-F1
#
_entry.id   AF-A0A7D9K6V3-F1
#
_cell.length_a   1.000
_cell.length_b   1.000
_cell.length_c   1.000
_cell.angle_alpha   90.00
_cell.angle_beta   90.00
_cell.angle_gamma   90.00
#
_symmetry.space_group_name_H-M   'P 1'
#
loop_
_entity.id
_entity.type
_entity.pdbx_description
1 polymer ?
#
loop_
_entity_poly.entity_id
_entity_poly.type
_entity_poly.pdbx_seq_one_letter_code
_entity_poly.pdbx_strand_id
1 'polypeptide(L)'
;MSQYNRMLASTRVPQPGKDKLVTYEDSRHILVIHNGNYYTVDVINETGAIRPASEILLNLQAIVLDDSTHAQYPVAVLTSEDRDPWTSARQELETVMTNTEPLKMIDSALFVLCLDEGEPESPEQVTKVFLHGDGTNR
;
A
#
# COMPACT_ATOMS: atom_id res chain seq x y z
N MET A 1 -10.19 -23.75 -4.66
CA MET A 1 -10.28 -22.27 -4.49
C MET A 1 -9.77 -21.80 -3.12
N SER A 2 -8.86 -22.53 -2.46
CA SER A 2 -8.44 -22.24 -1.07
C SER A 2 -7.47 -21.04 -0.91
N GLN A 3 -7.01 -20.44 -2.00
CA GLN A 3 -6.08 -19.30 -1.99
C GLN A 3 -6.78 -17.96 -2.25
N TYR A 4 -8.01 -17.98 -2.79
CA TYR A 4 -8.73 -16.77 -3.22
C TYR A 4 -9.05 -15.83 -2.07
N ASN A 5 -9.28 -16.39 -0.87
CA ASN A 5 -9.51 -15.63 0.36
C ASN A 5 -8.27 -14.82 0.84
N ARG A 6 -7.10 -15.01 0.24
CA ARG A 6 -5.88 -14.27 0.55
C ARG A 6 -5.50 -13.24 -0.53
N MET A 7 -6.30 -13.09 -1.59
CA MET A 7 -6.02 -12.13 -2.66
C MET A 7 -6.31 -10.68 -2.24
N LEU A 8 -7.26 -10.49 -1.33
CA LEU A 8 -7.71 -9.18 -0.86
C LEU A 8 -7.55 -9.07 0.66
N ALA A 9 -7.46 -7.83 1.13
CA ALA A 9 -7.37 -7.47 2.55
C ALA A 9 -6.31 -8.29 3.28
N SER A 10 -5.21 -8.60 2.61
CA SER A 10 -4.20 -9.53 3.12
C SER A 10 -2.82 -8.96 2.89
N THR A 11 -1.96 -9.12 3.90
CA THR A 11 -0.56 -8.67 3.82
C THR A 11 0.38 -9.70 4.43
N ARG A 12 1.66 -9.58 4.09
CA ARG A 12 2.76 -10.33 4.68
C ARG A 12 3.46 -9.47 5.72
N VAL A 13 3.20 -9.75 6.98
CA VAL A 13 3.83 -9.07 8.12
C VAL A 13 5.18 -9.72 8.41
N PRO A 14 6.30 -8.96 8.42
CA PRO A 14 7.60 -9.49 8.78
C PRO A 14 7.62 -9.93 10.25
N GLN A 15 8.26 -11.05 10.55
CA GLN A 15 8.36 -11.60 11.90
C GLN A 15 9.70 -12.33 12.07
N PRO A 16 10.28 -12.35 13.29
CA PRO A 16 11.51 -13.07 13.53
C PRO A 16 11.38 -14.56 13.14
N GLY A 17 12.31 -15.03 12.31
CA GLY A 17 12.40 -16.42 11.85
C GLY A 17 11.39 -16.83 10.77
N LYS A 18 10.13 -16.37 10.84
CA LYS A 18 9.13 -16.65 9.80
C LYS A 18 7.99 -15.64 9.77
N ASP A 19 7.88 -14.94 8.64
CA ASP A 19 6.78 -14.02 8.34
C ASP A 19 5.39 -14.65 8.45
N LYS A 20 4.42 -13.79 8.77
CA LYS A 20 3.02 -14.15 8.92
C LYS A 20 2.19 -13.55 7.79
N LEU A 21 1.33 -14.36 7.19
CA LEU A 21 0.26 -13.88 6.34
C LEU A 21 -0.97 -13.55 7.20
N VAL A 22 -1.45 -12.32 7.12
CA VAL A 22 -2.59 -11.81 7.88
C VAL A 22 -3.68 -11.37 6.90
N THR A 23 -4.94 -11.61 7.25
CA THR A 23 -6.12 -11.23 6.45
C THR A 23 -7.09 -10.47 7.34
N TYR A 24 -7.68 -9.39 6.82
CA TYR A 24 -8.57 -8.44 7.52
C TYR A 24 -9.95 -8.44 6.85
N GLU A 25 -10.84 -9.33 7.28
CA GLU A 25 -12.12 -9.59 6.60
C GLU A 25 -13.07 -8.39 6.55
N ASP A 26 -12.94 -7.45 7.50
CA ASP A 26 -13.81 -6.27 7.62
C ASP A 26 -13.30 -5.03 6.85
N SER A 27 -12.25 -5.18 6.04
CA SER A 27 -11.66 -4.06 5.30
C SER A 27 -12.59 -3.49 4.24
N ARG A 28 -12.63 -2.16 4.13
CA ARG A 28 -13.47 -1.42 3.17
C ARG A 28 -12.70 -0.41 2.34
N HIS A 29 -11.41 -0.21 2.62
CA HIS A 29 -10.57 0.78 1.97
C HIS A 29 -9.49 0.13 1.11
N ILE A 30 -9.00 0.89 0.14
CA ILE A 30 -7.74 0.63 -0.54
C ILE A 30 -6.68 1.59 -0.02
N LEU A 31 -5.42 1.18 -0.14
CA LEU A 31 -4.28 2.07 0.03
C LEU A 31 -3.93 2.63 -1.35
N VAL A 32 -3.72 3.94 -1.45
CA VAL A 32 -3.21 4.59 -2.64
C VAL A 32 -1.85 5.17 -2.29
N ILE A 33 -0.84 4.88 -3.11
CA ILE A 33 0.50 5.47 -2.97
C ILE A 33 0.77 6.35 -4.18
N HIS A 34 1.10 7.61 -3.92
CA HIS A 34 1.45 8.59 -4.94
C HIS A 34 2.60 9.44 -4.43
N ASN A 35 3.68 9.54 -5.21
CA ASN A 35 4.88 10.32 -4.87
C ASN A 35 5.49 9.97 -3.50
N GLY A 36 5.37 8.69 -3.11
CA GLY A 36 5.84 8.15 -1.83
C GLY A 36 4.96 8.48 -0.61
N ASN A 37 3.84 9.15 -0.83
CA ASN A 37 2.85 9.47 0.19
C ASN A 37 1.73 8.42 0.21
N TYR A 38 1.18 8.16 1.39
CA TYR A 38 0.15 7.13 1.61
C TYR A 38 -1.22 7.75 1.85
N TYR A 39 -2.22 7.27 1.13
CA TYR A 39 -3.60 7.70 1.22
C TYR A 39 -4.52 6.49 1.37
N THR A 40 -5.64 6.67 2.04
CA THR A 40 -6.66 5.61 2.18
C THR A 40 -7.95 6.07 1.56
N VAL A 41 -8.55 5.22 0.72
CA VAL A 41 -9.83 5.52 0.06
C VAL A 41 -10.81 4.40 0.37
N ASP A 42 -11.90 4.73 1.07
CA ASP A 42 -13.03 3.81 1.24
C ASP A 42 -13.67 3.55 -0.12
N VAL A 43 -13.71 2.28 -0.54
CA VAL A 43 -14.32 1.82 -1.80
C VAL A 43 -15.54 0.92 -1.56
N ILE A 44 -15.75 0.47 -0.33
CA ILE A 44 -16.94 -0.24 0.12
C ILE A 44 -17.63 0.62 1.19
N ASN A 45 -18.94 0.82 1.07
CA ASN A 45 -19.71 1.59 2.03
C ASN A 45 -20.14 0.75 3.26
N GLU A 46 -20.82 1.37 4.22
CA GLU A 46 -21.30 0.71 5.44
C GLU A 46 -22.31 -0.42 5.18
N THR A 47 -22.99 -0.42 4.03
CA THR A 47 -23.93 -1.48 3.64
C THR A 47 -23.24 -2.63 2.90
N GLY A 48 -21.93 -2.59 2.72
CA GLY A 48 -21.16 -3.59 1.98
C GLY A 48 -21.20 -3.45 0.45
N ALA A 49 -21.78 -2.36 -0.07
CA ALA A 49 -21.82 -2.09 -1.50
C ALA A 49 -20.59 -1.30 -1.96
N ILE A 50 -20.15 -1.55 -3.19
CA ILE A 50 -19.07 -0.78 -3.82
C ILE A 50 -19.56 0.66 -4.03
N ARG A 51 -18.74 1.64 -3.62
CA ARG A 51 -19.04 3.05 -3.85
C ARG A 51 -19.07 3.37 -5.34
N PRO A 52 -19.89 4.35 -5.79
CA PRO A 52 -19.95 4.74 -7.19
C PRO A 52 -18.56 5.08 -7.75
N ALA A 53 -18.29 4.64 -8.97
CA ALA A 53 -17.01 4.90 -9.63
C ALA A 53 -16.69 6.40 -9.74
N SER A 54 -17.71 7.25 -9.85
CA SER A 54 -17.55 8.71 -9.82
C SER A 54 -16.99 9.24 -8.50
N GLU A 55 -17.38 8.66 -7.36
CA GLU A 55 -16.85 9.06 -6.04
C GLU A 55 -15.40 8.59 -5.88
N ILE A 56 -15.10 7.36 -6.30
CA ILE A 56 -13.74 6.83 -6.30
C ILE A 56 -12.84 7.69 -7.20
N LEU A 57 -13.30 8.04 -8.40
CA LEU A 57 -12.57 8.91 -9.32
C LEU A 57 -12.29 10.28 -8.70
N LEU A 58 -13.26 10.91 -8.04
CA LEU A 58 -13.06 12.20 -7.36
C LEU A 58 -12.00 12.11 -6.25
N ASN A 59 -12.00 11.03 -5.47
CA ASN A 59 -10.98 10.80 -4.45
C ASN A 59 -9.59 10.61 -5.07
N LEU A 60 -9.48 9.83 -6.14
CA LEU A 60 -8.20 9.63 -6.85
C LEU A 60 -7.71 10.93 -7.50
N GLN A 61 -8.60 11.74 -8.07
CA GLN A 61 -8.25 13.06 -8.60
C GLN A 61 -7.76 13.99 -7.50
N ALA A 62 -8.39 13.98 -6.32
CA ALA A 62 -7.92 14.77 -5.18
C ALA A 62 -6.51 14.36 -4.74
N ILE A 63 -6.19 13.07 -4.78
CA ILE A 63 -4.83 12.56 -4.47
C ILE A 63 -3.81 12.98 -5.53
N VAL A 64 -4.15 12.90 -6.82
CA VAL A 64 -3.24 13.32 -7.91
C VAL A 64 -3.01 14.84 -7.91
N LEU A 65 -3.99 15.61 -7.44
CA LEU A 65 -3.91 17.07 -7.34
C LEU A 65 -3.32 17.55 -6.00
N ASP A 66 -3.00 16.64 -5.08
CA ASP A 66 -2.35 16.98 -3.81
C ASP A 66 -0.94 17.49 -4.08
N ASP A 67 -0.66 18.72 -3.66
CA ASP A 67 0.63 19.41 -3.85
C ASP A 67 1.62 19.13 -2.70
N SER A 68 1.31 18.16 -1.83
CA SER A 68 2.21 17.66 -0.80
C SER A 68 3.56 17.29 -1.41
N THR A 69 4.63 17.72 -0.73
CA THR A 69 6.00 17.39 -1.15
C THR A 69 6.18 15.88 -1.19
N HIS A 70 6.97 15.41 -2.17
CA HIS A 70 7.38 14.01 -2.22
C HIS A 70 7.99 13.60 -0.89
N ALA A 71 7.70 12.38 -0.45
CA ALA A 71 8.20 11.89 0.82
C ALA A 71 9.75 11.92 0.83
N GLN A 72 10.34 12.72 1.71
CA GLN A 72 11.80 12.84 1.82
C GLN A 72 12.46 11.49 2.17
N TYR A 73 11.74 10.66 2.94
CA TYR A 73 12.16 9.33 3.33
C TYR A 73 11.01 8.34 3.03
N PRO A 74 10.94 7.80 1.80
CA PRO A 74 9.88 6.88 1.41
C PRO A 74 9.94 5.60 2.24
N VAL A 75 8.90 5.35 3.05
CA VAL A 75 8.84 4.17 3.94
C VAL A 75 8.69 2.87 3.14
N ALA A 76 8.11 2.94 1.95
CA ALA A 76 7.86 1.82 1.04
C ALA A 76 9.13 0.99 0.78
N VAL A 77 10.28 1.65 0.64
CA VAL A 77 11.56 0.99 0.30
C VAL A 77 11.96 -0.07 1.33
N LEU A 78 11.58 0.13 2.60
CA LEU A 78 11.87 -0.82 3.67
C LEU A 78 11.22 -2.19 3.44
N THR A 79 10.14 -2.25 2.66
CA THR A 79 9.47 -3.52 2.31
C THR A 79 10.29 -4.38 1.35
N SER A 80 11.26 -3.77 0.65
CA SER A 80 12.19 -4.42 -0.30
C SER A 80 13.46 -4.96 0.35
N GLU A 81 13.73 -4.61 1.61
CA GLU A 81 14.87 -5.13 2.37
C GLU A 81 14.79 -6.64 2.60
N ASP A 82 15.93 -7.20 2.97
CA ASP A 82 15.98 -8.55 3.51
C ASP A 82 15.04 -8.69 4.71
N ARG A 83 14.48 -9.90 4.90
CA ARG A 83 13.35 -10.09 5.83
C ARG A 83 13.72 -9.84 7.30
N ASP A 84 14.95 -10.14 7.69
CA ASP A 84 15.43 -9.89 9.06
C ASP A 84 15.61 -8.39 9.33
N PRO A 85 16.36 -7.61 8.50
CA PRO A 85 16.39 -6.14 8.61
C PRO A 85 15.00 -5.49 8.55
N TRP A 86 14.14 -5.92 7.63
CA TRP A 86 12.77 -5.39 7.55
C TRP A 86 11.97 -5.69 8.82
N THR A 87 12.13 -6.88 9.42
CA THR A 87 11.51 -7.21 10.70
C THR A 87 11.93 -6.22 11.79
N SER A 88 13.23 -5.93 11.91
CA SER A 88 13.74 -4.96 12.89
C SER A 88 13.21 -3.55 12.62
N ALA A 89 13.29 -3.07 11.38
CA ALA A 89 12.79 -1.74 11.01
C ALA A 89 11.28 -1.61 11.24
N ARG A 90 10.49 -2.64 10.93
CA ARG A 90 9.05 -2.66 11.18
C ARG A 90 8.73 -2.59 12.67
N GLN A 91 9.47 -3.32 13.51
CA GLN A 91 9.31 -3.24 14.96
C GLN A 91 9.61 -1.84 15.49
N GLU A 92 10.66 -1.19 15.00
CA GLU A 92 10.97 0.20 15.35
C GLU A 92 9.85 1.16 14.95
N LEU A 93 9.30 1.02 13.75
CA LEU A 93 8.15 1.81 13.30
C LEU A 93 6.93 1.63 14.22
N GLU A 94 6.69 0.42 14.70
CA GLU A 94 5.58 0.10 15.61
C GLU A 94 5.77 0.66 17.03
N THR A 95 7.01 0.95 17.45
CA THR A 95 7.26 1.59 18.76
C THR A 95 6.79 3.05 18.82
N VAL A 96 6.67 3.70 17.65
CA VAL A 96 6.21 5.08 17.55
C VAL A 96 4.69 5.09 17.55
N MET A 97 4.07 5.54 18.65
CA MET A 97 2.61 5.47 18.83
C MET A 97 1.80 6.08 17.67
N THR A 98 2.30 7.14 17.04
CA THR A 98 1.63 7.81 15.90
C THR A 98 1.56 6.94 14.64
N ASN A 99 2.38 5.89 14.54
CA ASN A 99 2.41 4.99 13.39
C ASN A 99 1.44 3.81 13.54
N THR A 100 0.88 3.59 14.73
CA THR A 100 0.02 2.43 15.01
C THR A 100 -1.16 2.35 14.04
N GLU A 101 -1.91 3.45 13.88
CA GLU A 101 -3.07 3.48 12.99
C GLU A 101 -2.66 3.49 11.50
N PRO A 102 -1.70 4.32 11.03
CA PRO A 102 -1.21 4.24 9.65
C PRO A 102 -0.73 2.85 9.23
N LEU A 103 0.07 2.16 10.05
CA LEU A 103 0.55 0.81 9.74
C LEU A 103 -0.59 -0.19 9.66
N LYS A 104 -1.59 -0.08 10.55
CA LYS A 104 -2.80 -0.90 10.48
C LYS A 104 -3.60 -0.61 9.20
N MET A 105 -3.72 0.65 8.79
CA MET A 105 -4.41 1.03 7.56
C MET A 105 -3.70 0.49 6.30
N ILE A 106 -2.37 0.50 6.29
CA ILE A 106 -1.56 -0.12 5.23
C ILE A 106 -1.81 -1.63 5.19
N ASP A 107 -1.66 -2.30 6.33
CA ASP A 107 -1.73 -3.76 6.40
C ASP A 107 -3.13 -4.32 6.08
N SER A 108 -4.17 -3.56 6.44
CA SER A 108 -5.57 -3.98 6.30
C SER A 108 -6.22 -3.57 4.99
N ALA A 109 -5.57 -2.78 4.14
CA ALA A 109 -6.14 -2.36 2.86
C ALA A 109 -6.52 -3.56 1.98
N LEU A 110 -7.64 -3.45 1.26
CA LEU A 110 -8.12 -4.46 0.32
C LEU A 110 -7.04 -4.82 -0.71
N PHE A 111 -6.36 -3.81 -1.22
CA PHE A 111 -5.17 -3.89 -2.05
C PHE A 111 -4.50 -2.50 -2.08
N VAL A 112 -3.30 -2.44 -2.69
CA VAL A 112 -2.55 -1.19 -2.90
C VAL A 112 -2.68 -0.76 -4.37
N LEU A 113 -2.97 0.52 -4.58
CA LEU A 113 -2.98 1.18 -5.89
C LEU A 113 -1.82 2.18 -5.95
N CYS A 114 -0.85 1.92 -6.81
CA CYS A 114 0.29 2.81 -7.04
C CYS A 114 -0.02 3.74 -8.23
N LEU A 115 -0.03 5.05 -7.99
CA LEU A 115 -0.16 6.07 -9.03
C LEU A 115 1.25 6.58 -9.38
N ASP A 116 1.90 5.92 -10.33
CA ASP A 116 3.24 6.26 -10.79
C ASP A 116 3.23 7.44 -11.77
N GLU A 117 4.30 8.23 -11.75
CA GLU A 117 4.54 9.28 -12.74
C GLU A 117 5.29 8.75 -13.97
N GLY A 118 4.93 9.30 -15.14
CA GLY A 118 5.56 8.95 -16.41
C GLY A 118 4.97 7.69 -17.06
N GLU A 119 5.27 7.54 -18.35
CA GLU A 119 4.83 6.42 -19.16
C GLU A 119 6.06 5.63 -19.62
N PRO A 120 6.13 4.30 -19.38
CA PRO A 120 7.24 3.49 -19.88
C PRO A 120 7.17 3.38 -21.41
N GLU A 121 8.26 3.74 -22.08
CA GLU A 121 8.36 3.82 -23.54
C GLU A 121 8.92 2.52 -24.18
N SER A 122 9.37 1.56 -23.37
CA SER A 122 9.94 0.29 -23.85
C SER A 122 9.55 -0.91 -22.98
N PRO A 123 9.57 -2.15 -23.52
CA PRO A 123 9.32 -3.36 -22.73
C PRO A 123 10.25 -3.52 -21.52
N GLU A 124 11.50 -3.07 -21.63
CA GLU A 124 12.47 -3.07 -20.54
C GLU A 124 12.05 -2.10 -19.43
N GLN A 125 11.58 -0.90 -19.80
CA GLN A 125 11.06 0.08 -18.85
C GLN A 125 9.77 -0.41 -18.17
N VAL A 126 8.84 -1.01 -18.93
CA VAL A 126 7.64 -1.66 -18.39
C VAL A 126 8.03 -2.69 -17.34
N THR A 127 8.97 -3.57 -17.67
CA THR A 127 9.44 -4.62 -16.75
C THR A 127 10.04 -4.00 -15.49
N LYS A 128 10.89 -2.99 -15.63
CA LYS A 128 11.50 -2.27 -14.50
C LYS A 128 10.44 -1.67 -13.58
N VAL A 129 9.47 -0.94 -14.16
CA VAL A 129 8.39 -0.26 -13.42
C VAL A 129 7.54 -1.27 -12.67
N PHE A 130 7.03 -2.32 -13.33
CA PHE A 130 6.10 -3.26 -12.70
C PHE A 130 6.77 -4.31 -11.79
N LEU A 131 8.05 -4.63 -11.99
CA LEU A 131 8.74 -5.63 -11.18
C LEU A 131 9.28 -5.06 -9.86
N HIS A 132 9.88 -3.86 -9.89
CA HIS A 132 10.51 -3.29 -8.69
C HIS A 132 10.40 -1.76 -8.58
N GLY A 133 10.09 -1.04 -9.66
CA GLY A 133 9.99 0.42 -9.65
C GLY A 133 11.30 1.08 -9.22
N ASP A 134 11.20 2.20 -8.50
CA ASP A 134 12.32 2.91 -7.88
C ASP A 134 12.38 2.74 -6.35
N GLY A 135 11.48 1.93 -5.78
CA GLY A 135 11.36 1.65 -4.35
C GLY A 135 10.55 2.69 -3.55
N THR A 136 10.08 3.77 -4.17
CA THR A 136 9.40 4.86 -3.43
C THR A 136 7.88 4.73 -3.39
N ASN A 137 7.29 4.09 -4.41
CA ASN A 137 5.84 4.13 -4.67
C ASN A 137 5.21 2.72 -4.76
N ARG A 138 5.57 1.80 -3.85
CA ARG A 138 5.16 0.39 -3.87
C ARG A 138 4.58 -0.08 -2.54
#